data_AF-A0A2R3QWJ8-F1
#
_entry.id   AF-A0A2R3QWJ8-F1
#
_cell.length_a   1.000
_cell.length_b   1.000
_cell.length_c   1.000
_cell.angle_alpha   90.00
_cell.angle_beta   90.00
_cell.angle_gamma   90.00
#
_symmetry.space_group_name_H-M   'P 1'
#
loop_
_entity.id
_entity.type
_entity.pdbx_description
1 polymer ?
#
loop_
_entity_poly.entity_id
_entity_poly.type
_entity_poly.pdbx_seq_one_letter_code
_entity_poly.pdbx_strand_id
1 'polypeptide(L)'
;MSRDTCFAAQGELVKLAYDAFGVLPRKEASHDDIDETQKKTIQKQLARLAKEEGGLLSNFGQVIQTLSSILTAYLPSIQVMSAIGDPLDDLLDVYSRLVREEGTYLSKAETLRYFISIRAIPLLVVSLNRSLLEHRLADLALETPEDAFWYLPTVAEDGCLVMPLEKVMRWVYARCDLSQTQFHYPGKNPRSDNNMLQQNLDNAIKWTRGARLPALPALFKNFEESFAALAQSGREMPKDLQASTLVALMVARVSSYLAREITDAYDHEYLAEVCNQFRDYALWINDDVNEFKAEMAPVMQRQKSLESAPFVWLNACSDYWAFFDSKLAAVTDTVQRLKDARPGVPLRDDVLAALKSKYGLFAVCSLLDLTQRQSAFLPPHGFVELLYQGFELKSDPATQVGHIDAYADQVAAYGLEEQLCWMVPWLRGVYHYRKEEFKTAMPHFQAAFENAKYRAGKNQYKLVNQYVEVAAKNDDRRGFKKGIEWAQYLDIKIRWLRDDEPTEEKLDYVCYMLKISRYDHQM
;
A
#
# COMPACT_ATOMS: atom_id res chain seq x y z
N MET A 1 -16.52 -5.51 -23.02
CA MET A 1 -15.70 -4.30 -22.78
C MET A 1 -14.84 -4.56 -21.57
N SER A 2 -13.52 -4.35 -21.68
CA SER A 2 -12.63 -4.38 -20.52
C SER A 2 -13.12 -3.32 -19.54
N ARG A 3 -13.30 -3.66 -18.26
CA ARG A 3 -13.72 -2.71 -17.21
C ARG A 3 -12.48 -2.31 -16.44
N ASP A 4 -11.62 -1.53 -17.07
CA ASP A 4 -10.32 -1.15 -16.54
C ASP A 4 -10.42 -0.02 -15.50
N THR A 5 -11.53 0.73 -15.46
CA THR A 5 -11.74 1.84 -14.53
C THR A 5 -12.06 1.35 -13.12
N CYS A 6 -11.09 0.95 -12.31
CA CYS A 6 -11.31 0.63 -10.89
C CYS A 6 -10.00 0.63 -10.11
N PHE A 7 -10.09 0.72 -8.78
CA PHE A 7 -8.97 0.37 -7.92
C PHE A 7 -8.63 -1.13 -8.03
N ALA A 8 -7.38 -1.50 -7.76
CA ALA A 8 -6.98 -2.89 -7.59
C ALA A 8 -7.63 -3.51 -6.35
N ALA A 9 -7.87 -4.83 -6.35
CA ALA A 9 -8.39 -5.50 -5.18
C ALA A 9 -7.30 -5.60 -4.09
N GLN A 10 -7.68 -5.55 -2.81
CA GLN A 10 -6.75 -5.71 -1.68
C GLN A 10 -5.96 -7.05 -1.76
N GLY A 11 -6.57 -8.11 -2.30
CA GLY A 11 -5.89 -9.39 -2.54
C GLY A 11 -4.74 -9.29 -3.55
N GLU A 12 -4.82 -8.38 -4.52
CA GLU A 12 -3.72 -8.09 -5.45
C GLU A 12 -2.56 -7.38 -4.73
N LEU A 13 -2.86 -6.50 -3.76
CA LEU A 13 -1.84 -5.80 -2.97
C LEU A 13 -1.04 -6.73 -2.07
N VAL A 14 -1.70 -7.66 -1.38
CA VAL A 14 -0.97 -8.62 -0.54
C VAL A 14 -0.14 -9.55 -1.39
N LYS A 15 -0.63 -9.96 -2.56
CA LYS A 15 0.18 -10.71 -3.52
C LYS A 15 1.42 -9.92 -3.94
N LEU A 16 1.27 -8.62 -4.24
CA LEU A 16 2.40 -7.72 -4.55
C LEU A 16 3.43 -7.71 -3.42
N ALA A 17 2.99 -7.65 -2.15
CA ALA A 17 3.91 -7.71 -1.01
C ALA A 17 4.71 -9.04 -0.99
N TYR A 18 4.04 -10.17 -1.18
CA TYR A 18 4.71 -11.48 -1.27
C TYR A 18 5.74 -11.57 -2.40
N ASP A 19 5.42 -11.01 -3.57
CA ASP A 19 6.33 -10.99 -4.72
C ASP A 19 7.50 -10.02 -4.49
N ALA A 20 7.22 -8.85 -3.88
CA ALA A 20 8.20 -7.83 -3.51
C ALA A 20 9.16 -8.27 -2.40
N PHE A 21 8.73 -9.13 -1.48
CA PHE A 21 9.63 -9.81 -0.54
C PHE A 21 10.26 -11.08 -1.13
N GLY A 22 9.58 -11.79 -2.03
CA GLY A 22 10.13 -12.95 -2.73
C GLY A 22 10.28 -14.18 -1.88
N VAL A 23 9.34 -14.39 -0.98
CA VAL A 23 9.40 -15.43 0.06
C VAL A 23 8.80 -16.76 -0.38
N LEU A 24 8.20 -16.85 -1.58
CA LEU A 24 7.57 -18.08 -2.10
C LEU A 24 8.28 -18.68 -3.34
N PRO A 25 9.61 -18.89 -3.36
CA PRO A 25 10.24 -19.63 -4.45
C PRO A 25 9.90 -21.12 -4.41
N ARG A 26 9.67 -21.74 -5.57
CA ARG A 26 9.23 -23.14 -5.72
C ARG A 26 10.34 -24.21 -5.64
N LYS A 27 11.60 -23.83 -5.40
CA LYS A 27 12.76 -24.75 -5.52
C LYS A 27 13.89 -24.51 -4.53
N GLU A 28 13.72 -23.58 -3.60
CA GLU A 28 14.79 -23.18 -2.67
C GLU A 28 14.38 -23.52 -1.25
N ALA A 29 15.27 -24.22 -0.53
CA ALA A 29 15.13 -24.43 0.90
C ALA A 29 15.14 -23.05 1.58
N SER A 30 14.12 -22.79 2.39
CA SER A 30 13.93 -21.51 3.08
C SER A 30 14.36 -21.61 4.55
N HIS A 31 14.64 -20.44 5.16
CA HIS A 31 14.87 -20.31 6.59
C HIS A 31 13.59 -20.52 7.42
N ASP A 32 12.44 -20.32 6.78
CA ASP A 32 11.15 -20.68 7.34
C ASP A 32 10.94 -22.21 7.23
N ASP A 33 10.29 -22.82 8.23
CA ASP A 33 9.92 -24.26 8.23
C ASP A 33 8.85 -24.61 7.17
N ILE A 34 8.73 -23.82 6.09
CA ILE A 34 7.65 -23.92 5.11
C ILE A 34 8.06 -24.82 3.94
N ASP A 35 7.38 -25.94 3.82
CA ASP A 35 7.62 -26.89 2.74
C ASP A 35 6.99 -26.45 1.39
N GLU A 36 7.34 -27.17 0.32
CA GLU A 36 6.80 -26.90 -1.02
C GLU A 36 5.28 -27.05 -1.13
N THR A 37 4.65 -27.86 -0.27
CA THR A 37 3.20 -28.07 -0.24
C THR A 37 2.50 -26.86 0.35
N GLN A 38 3.04 -26.32 1.45
CA GLN A 38 2.58 -25.12 2.10
C GLN A 38 2.79 -23.90 1.20
N LYS A 39 3.95 -23.76 0.53
CA LYS A 39 4.19 -22.70 -0.46
C LYS A 39 3.15 -22.71 -1.59
N LYS A 40 2.82 -23.88 -2.13
CA LYS A 40 1.74 -24.02 -3.15
C LYS A 40 0.36 -23.64 -2.60
N THR A 41 0.11 -23.96 -1.34
CA THR A 41 -1.15 -23.63 -0.66
C THR A 41 -1.30 -22.11 -0.52
N ILE A 42 -0.25 -21.44 -0.06
CA ILE A 42 -0.21 -19.96 0.07
C ILE A 42 -0.38 -19.32 -1.32
N GLN A 43 0.35 -19.77 -2.35
CA GLN A 43 0.19 -19.26 -3.72
C GLN A 43 -1.25 -19.40 -4.24
N LYS A 44 -1.91 -20.51 -3.93
CA LYS A 44 -3.31 -20.74 -4.32
C LYS A 44 -4.26 -19.84 -3.52
N GLN A 45 -4.01 -19.61 -2.24
CA GLN A 45 -4.78 -18.67 -1.42
C GLN A 45 -4.65 -17.23 -1.94
N LEU A 46 -3.42 -16.77 -2.24
CA LEU A 46 -3.18 -15.44 -2.84
C LEU A 46 -3.89 -15.28 -4.19
N ALA A 47 -3.84 -16.30 -5.05
CA ALA A 47 -4.53 -16.27 -6.34
C ALA A 47 -6.06 -16.22 -6.21
N ARG A 48 -6.62 -16.83 -5.16
CA ARG A 48 -8.06 -16.76 -4.86
C ARG A 48 -8.44 -15.41 -4.27
N LEU A 49 -7.66 -14.87 -3.32
CA LEU A 49 -7.86 -13.54 -2.75
C LEU A 49 -7.82 -12.45 -3.83
N ALA A 50 -6.86 -12.51 -4.76
CA ALA A 50 -6.77 -11.59 -5.89
C ALA A 50 -8.00 -11.64 -6.82
N LYS A 51 -8.74 -12.75 -6.82
CA LYS A 51 -10.01 -12.93 -7.55
C LYS A 51 -11.24 -12.76 -6.68
N GLU A 52 -11.07 -12.40 -5.41
CA GLU A 52 -12.11 -12.34 -4.39
C GLU A 52 -12.93 -13.64 -4.27
N GLU A 53 -12.25 -14.79 -4.32
CA GLU A 53 -12.84 -16.12 -4.21
C GLU A 53 -12.66 -16.72 -2.81
N GLY A 54 -13.75 -17.18 -2.20
CA GLY A 54 -13.75 -17.85 -0.90
C GLY A 54 -13.75 -16.87 0.27
N GLY A 55 -13.28 -17.36 1.44
CA GLY A 55 -13.25 -16.62 2.70
C GLY A 55 -12.39 -15.35 2.66
N LEU A 56 -12.91 -14.16 2.38
CA LEU A 56 -12.08 -12.98 2.09
C LEU A 56 -11.29 -12.51 3.32
N LEU A 57 -12.01 -12.09 4.37
CA LEU A 57 -11.42 -11.50 5.56
C LEU A 57 -10.48 -12.48 6.29
N SER A 58 -10.93 -13.72 6.48
CA SER A 58 -10.15 -14.75 7.18
C SER A 58 -8.90 -15.16 6.40
N ASN A 59 -9.00 -15.37 5.08
CA ASN A 59 -7.83 -15.69 4.28
C ASN A 59 -6.87 -14.51 4.22
N PHE A 60 -7.38 -13.27 4.15
CA PHE A 60 -6.56 -12.06 4.11
C PHE A 60 -5.73 -11.88 5.39
N GLY A 61 -6.37 -11.97 6.57
CA GLY A 61 -5.65 -11.96 7.84
C GLY A 61 -4.63 -13.08 7.96
N GLN A 62 -4.99 -14.30 7.52
CA GLN A 62 -4.08 -15.44 7.53
C GLN A 62 -2.84 -15.23 6.66
N VAL A 63 -2.97 -14.68 5.45
CA VAL A 63 -1.80 -14.45 4.58
C VAL A 63 -0.90 -13.32 5.11
N ILE A 64 -1.45 -12.27 5.72
CA ILE A 64 -0.64 -11.23 6.38
C ILE A 64 0.15 -11.82 7.55
N GLN A 65 -0.51 -12.59 8.43
CA GLN A 65 0.16 -13.25 9.56
C GLN A 65 1.25 -14.23 9.10
N THR A 66 0.98 -14.95 8.02
CA THR A 66 1.94 -15.88 7.42
C THR A 66 3.16 -15.13 6.87
N LEU A 67 2.96 -14.03 6.14
CA LEU A 67 4.07 -13.20 5.64
C LEU A 67 4.93 -12.68 6.79
N SER A 68 4.30 -12.15 7.84
CA SER A 68 5.00 -11.66 9.04
C SER A 68 5.83 -12.76 9.72
N SER A 69 5.25 -13.96 9.84
CA SER A 69 5.94 -15.12 10.41
C SER A 69 7.15 -15.54 9.57
N ILE A 70 7.03 -15.50 8.23
CA ILE A 70 8.14 -15.78 7.33
C ILE A 70 9.26 -14.74 7.51
N LEU A 71 8.92 -13.45 7.47
CA LEU A 71 9.93 -12.38 7.56
C LEU A 71 10.66 -12.36 8.90
N THR A 72 9.97 -12.74 9.99
CA THR A 72 10.58 -12.90 11.31
C THR A 72 11.69 -13.95 11.33
N ALA A 73 11.63 -14.97 10.48
CA ALA A 73 12.68 -15.98 10.36
C ALA A 73 13.95 -15.45 9.65
N TYR A 74 13.84 -14.37 8.86
CA TYR A 74 14.97 -13.77 8.14
C TYR A 74 15.60 -12.58 8.89
N LEU A 75 14.83 -11.90 9.75
CA LEU A 75 15.28 -10.65 10.35
C LEU A 75 15.93 -10.84 11.73
N PRO A 76 16.96 -10.04 12.06
CA PRO A 76 17.74 -10.23 13.27
C PRO A 76 17.02 -9.81 14.55
N SER A 77 15.94 -9.02 14.46
CA SER A 77 15.17 -8.59 15.62
C SER A 77 13.72 -8.23 15.27
N ILE A 78 12.85 -8.36 16.29
CA ILE A 78 11.45 -7.93 16.21
C ILE A 78 11.35 -6.41 15.96
N GLN A 79 12.29 -5.61 16.47
CA GLN A 79 12.31 -4.16 16.23
C GLN A 79 12.48 -3.82 14.74
N VAL A 80 13.35 -4.54 14.02
CA VAL A 80 13.49 -4.37 12.56
C VAL A 80 12.22 -4.81 11.85
N MET A 81 11.61 -5.91 12.29
CA MET A 81 10.36 -6.41 11.72
C MET A 81 9.22 -5.40 11.89
N SER A 82 9.01 -4.87 13.10
CA SER A 82 7.99 -3.87 13.36
C SER A 82 8.26 -2.58 12.59
N ALA A 83 9.51 -2.14 12.50
CA ALA A 83 9.89 -0.95 11.75
C ALA A 83 9.58 -1.00 10.24
N ILE A 84 9.49 -2.22 9.70
CA ILE A 84 9.11 -2.48 8.31
C ILE A 84 7.62 -2.75 8.19
N GLY A 85 7.03 -3.38 9.21
CA GLY A 85 5.60 -3.71 9.29
C GLY A 85 4.72 -2.48 9.34
N ASP A 86 4.98 -1.53 10.26
CA ASP A 86 4.06 -0.40 10.45
C ASP A 86 3.84 0.43 9.17
N PRO A 87 4.89 0.78 8.38
CA PRO A 87 4.68 1.48 7.11
C PRO A 87 3.91 0.69 6.06
N LEU A 88 3.98 -0.63 6.07
CA LEU A 88 3.18 -1.48 5.17
C LEU A 88 1.72 -1.55 5.61
N ASP A 89 1.47 -1.63 6.91
CA ASP A 89 0.13 -1.61 7.49
C ASP A 89 -0.53 -0.25 7.25
N ASP A 90 0.20 0.85 7.45
CA ASP A 90 -0.28 2.21 7.14
C ASP A 90 -0.67 2.35 5.66
N LEU A 91 0.16 1.82 4.74
CA LEU A 91 -0.14 1.83 3.31
C LEU A 91 -1.42 1.05 2.99
N LEU A 92 -1.60 -0.12 3.61
CA LEU A 92 -2.79 -0.94 3.43
C LEU A 92 -4.03 -0.23 3.97
N ASP A 93 -3.94 0.40 5.13
CA ASP A 93 -5.04 1.15 5.74
C ASP A 93 -5.44 2.36 4.90
N VAL A 94 -4.46 3.14 4.44
CA VAL A 94 -4.72 4.30 3.58
C VAL A 94 -5.30 3.88 2.23
N TYR A 95 -4.84 2.76 1.65
CA TYR A 95 -5.43 2.23 0.42
C TYR A 95 -6.88 1.77 0.63
N SER A 96 -7.13 1.05 1.72
CA SER A 96 -8.47 0.56 2.06
C SER A 96 -9.44 1.72 2.27
N ARG A 97 -8.99 2.76 2.99
CA ARG A 97 -9.74 4.01 3.16
C ARG A 97 -9.98 4.70 1.82
N LEU A 98 -8.97 4.78 0.95
CA LEU A 98 -9.10 5.38 -0.39
C LEU A 98 -10.22 4.70 -1.18
N VAL A 99 -10.21 3.36 -1.26
CA VAL A 99 -11.25 2.58 -1.96
C VAL A 99 -12.64 2.79 -1.37
N ARG A 100 -12.74 2.92 -0.05
CA ARG A 100 -13.99 3.06 0.69
C ARG A 100 -14.56 4.47 0.60
N GLU A 101 -13.73 5.50 0.56
CA GLU A 101 -14.15 6.89 0.67
C GLU A 101 -14.16 7.61 -0.68
N GLU A 102 -13.10 7.42 -1.47
CA GLU A 102 -12.93 8.05 -2.78
C GLU A 102 -13.46 7.10 -3.85
N GLY A 103 -14.41 7.59 -4.66
CA GLY A 103 -14.76 6.90 -5.91
C GLY A 103 -13.67 7.14 -6.94
N THR A 104 -13.70 6.38 -8.05
CA THR A 104 -12.76 6.60 -9.15
C THR A 104 -13.45 6.64 -10.51
N TYR A 105 -12.88 7.48 -11.38
CA TYR A 105 -13.11 7.60 -12.81
C TYR A 105 -11.84 7.29 -13.63
N LEU A 106 -10.76 6.91 -12.94
CA LEU A 106 -9.46 6.60 -13.51
C LEU A 106 -9.38 5.11 -13.86
N SER A 107 -8.59 4.78 -14.89
CA SER A 107 -8.20 3.40 -15.19
C SER A 107 -7.42 2.79 -14.01
N LYS A 108 -7.29 1.47 -13.98
CA LYS A 108 -6.57 0.77 -12.91
C LYS A 108 -5.11 1.24 -12.84
N ALA A 109 -4.47 1.41 -13.98
CA ALA A 109 -3.12 1.97 -14.05
C ALA A 109 -3.06 3.39 -13.47
N GLU A 110 -4.00 4.27 -13.82
CA GLU A 110 -4.03 5.64 -13.30
C GLU A 110 -4.45 5.73 -11.82
N THR A 111 -5.28 4.81 -11.31
CA THR A 111 -5.58 4.75 -9.87
C THR A 111 -4.37 4.39 -9.03
N LEU A 112 -3.52 3.47 -9.53
CA LEU A 112 -2.26 3.14 -8.88
C LEU A 112 -1.28 4.30 -8.96
N ARG A 113 -1.22 5.00 -10.11
CA ARG A 113 -0.40 6.21 -10.27
C ARG A 113 -0.82 7.31 -9.28
N TYR A 114 -2.12 7.55 -9.19
CA TYR A 114 -2.72 8.45 -8.21
C TYR A 114 -2.37 8.05 -6.78
N PHE A 115 -2.57 6.78 -6.42
CA PHE A 115 -2.25 6.28 -5.09
C PHE A 115 -0.76 6.50 -4.76
N ILE A 116 0.15 6.14 -5.66
CA ILE A 116 1.60 6.31 -5.45
C ILE A 116 1.95 7.79 -5.22
N SER A 117 1.54 8.67 -6.14
CA SER A 117 1.94 10.07 -6.19
C SER A 117 1.26 10.95 -5.12
N ILE A 118 0.03 10.61 -4.73
CA ILE A 118 -0.83 11.47 -3.89
C ILE A 118 -1.00 10.92 -2.48
N ARG A 119 -0.86 9.61 -2.27
CA ARG A 119 -1.12 8.94 -0.98
C ARG A 119 0.11 8.21 -0.43
N ALA A 120 0.73 7.34 -1.23
CA ALA A 120 1.75 6.41 -0.74
C ALA A 120 3.07 7.11 -0.37
N ILE A 121 3.63 7.95 -1.25
CA ILE A 121 4.92 8.62 -1.00
C ILE A 121 4.90 9.55 0.23
N PRO A 122 3.94 10.50 0.37
CA PRO A 122 3.87 11.32 1.58
C PRO A 122 3.71 10.48 2.85
N LEU A 123 2.86 9.45 2.81
CA LEU A 123 2.64 8.56 3.93
C LEU A 123 3.90 7.77 4.29
N LEU A 124 4.58 7.19 3.30
CA LEU A 124 5.80 6.41 3.50
C LEU A 124 6.88 7.23 4.19
N VAL A 125 7.08 8.49 3.79
CA VAL A 125 8.09 9.36 4.41
C VAL A 125 7.78 9.61 5.88
N VAL A 126 6.53 9.92 6.21
CA VAL A 126 6.10 10.14 7.61
C VAL A 126 6.17 8.84 8.42
N SER A 127 5.57 7.77 7.90
CA SER A 127 5.46 6.49 8.59
C SER A 127 6.84 5.84 8.82
N LEU A 128 7.75 5.89 7.85
CA LEU A 128 9.11 5.40 8.04
C LEU A 128 9.79 6.17 9.17
N ASN A 129 9.75 7.51 9.17
CA ASN A 129 10.37 8.28 10.26
C ASN A 129 9.73 8.02 11.61
N ARG A 130 8.41 7.86 11.67
CA ARG A 130 7.68 7.48 12.88
C ARG A 130 8.14 6.13 13.40
N SER A 131 8.10 5.12 12.55
CA SER A 131 8.41 3.74 12.94
C SER A 131 9.90 3.58 13.32
N LEU A 132 10.81 4.26 12.62
CA LEU A 132 12.23 4.32 12.98
C LEU A 132 12.45 4.90 14.40
N LEU A 133 11.68 5.94 14.79
CA LEU A 133 11.74 6.54 16.12
C LEU A 133 11.10 5.64 17.18
N GLU A 134 9.88 5.16 16.95
CA GLU A 134 9.12 4.35 17.91
C GLU A 134 9.85 3.06 18.29
N HIS A 135 10.44 2.38 17.28
CA HIS A 135 11.21 1.15 17.51
C HIS A 135 12.68 1.39 17.85
N ARG A 136 13.10 2.65 17.96
CA ARG A 136 14.47 3.08 18.31
C ARG A 136 15.55 2.38 17.48
N LEU A 137 15.34 2.27 16.17
CA LEU A 137 16.24 1.51 15.30
C LEU A 137 17.69 2.00 15.30
N ALA A 138 17.91 3.28 15.62
CA ALA A 138 19.26 3.84 15.78
C ALA A 138 20.09 3.14 16.87
N ASP A 139 19.44 2.56 17.89
CA ASP A 139 20.12 1.85 18.99
C ASP A 139 20.68 0.49 18.56
N LEU A 140 20.18 -0.07 17.45
CA LEU A 140 20.71 -1.32 16.89
C LEU A 140 22.05 -1.14 16.17
N ALA A 141 22.49 0.11 15.96
CA ALA A 141 23.74 0.45 15.30
C ALA A 141 23.95 -0.29 13.95
N LEU A 142 22.87 -0.53 13.20
CA LEU A 142 22.92 -1.20 11.91
C LEU A 142 23.78 -0.39 10.94
N GLU A 143 24.78 -1.05 10.35
CA GLU A 143 25.58 -0.46 9.29
C GLU A 143 24.78 -0.45 7.98
N THR A 144 24.73 0.68 7.29
CA THR A 144 24.07 0.81 5.99
C THR A 144 24.98 1.53 5.01
N PRO A 145 24.72 1.43 3.68
CA PRO A 145 25.51 2.17 2.70
C PRO A 145 25.51 3.69 2.96
N GLU A 146 26.62 4.34 2.62
CA GLU A 146 26.84 5.77 2.85
C GLU A 146 25.93 6.66 1.99
N ASP A 147 25.42 6.14 0.87
CA ASP A 147 24.38 6.79 0.05
C ASP A 147 23.09 6.90 0.88
N ALA A 148 22.70 8.12 1.27
CA ALA A 148 21.49 8.37 2.07
C ALA A 148 20.19 7.78 1.46
N PHE A 149 20.17 7.54 0.14
CA PHE A 149 19.06 6.95 -0.59
C PHE A 149 19.46 5.63 -1.26
N TRP A 150 20.30 4.83 -0.60
CA TRP A 150 20.76 3.53 -1.10
C TRP A 150 19.61 2.56 -1.42
N TYR A 151 18.46 2.73 -0.76
CA TYR A 151 17.24 1.95 -0.97
C TYR A 151 16.40 2.45 -2.16
N LEU A 152 16.79 3.54 -2.82
CA LEU A 152 16.17 4.03 -4.06
C LEU A 152 17.08 3.76 -5.27
N PRO A 153 16.53 3.50 -6.46
CA PRO A 153 17.33 3.41 -7.66
C PRO A 153 18.05 4.73 -7.94
N THR A 154 19.22 4.63 -8.57
CA THR A 154 19.85 5.80 -9.22
C THR A 154 19.54 5.73 -10.70
N VAL A 155 18.93 6.79 -11.22
CA VAL A 155 18.72 7.00 -12.65
C VAL A 155 19.86 7.88 -13.14
N ALA A 156 20.75 7.33 -13.96
CA ALA A 156 21.81 8.11 -14.59
C ALA A 156 21.25 8.99 -15.73
N GLU A 157 21.99 10.04 -16.09
CA GLU A 157 21.59 10.98 -17.15
C GLU A 157 21.43 10.31 -18.54
N ASP A 158 22.09 9.18 -18.76
CA ASP A 158 21.99 8.36 -19.98
C ASP A 158 20.83 7.33 -19.92
N GLY A 159 20.01 7.36 -18.87
CA GLY A 159 18.91 6.44 -18.63
C GLY A 159 19.32 5.11 -17.98
N CYS A 160 20.61 4.89 -17.69
CA CYS A 160 21.04 3.68 -16.99
C CYS A 160 20.51 3.66 -15.55
N LEU A 161 19.85 2.55 -15.18
CA LEU A 161 19.36 2.33 -13.81
C LEU A 161 20.35 1.50 -13.01
N VAL A 162 20.78 2.03 -11.87
CA VAL A 162 21.45 1.25 -10.82
C VAL A 162 20.44 0.91 -9.74
N MET A 163 20.12 -0.39 -9.65
CA MET A 163 19.09 -0.88 -8.73
C MET A 163 19.58 -0.89 -7.28
N PRO A 164 18.70 -0.68 -6.27
CA PRO A 164 19.08 -0.73 -4.85
C PRO A 164 19.84 -2.00 -4.45
N LEU A 165 19.43 -3.17 -4.95
CA LEU A 165 20.10 -4.44 -4.62
C LEU A 165 21.55 -4.45 -5.08
N GLU A 166 21.81 -3.92 -6.27
CA GLU A 166 23.16 -3.79 -6.81
C GLU A 166 24.01 -2.85 -5.97
N LYS A 167 23.45 -1.71 -5.53
CA LYS A 167 24.13 -0.77 -4.63
C LYS A 167 24.55 -1.44 -3.33
N VAL A 168 23.63 -2.15 -2.66
CA VAL A 168 23.93 -2.84 -1.40
C VAL A 168 24.97 -3.94 -1.61
N MET A 169 24.84 -4.78 -2.64
CA MET A 169 25.84 -5.83 -2.90
C MET A 169 27.23 -5.23 -3.10
N ARG A 170 27.36 -4.14 -3.88
CA ARG A 170 28.63 -3.44 -4.08
C ARG A 170 29.16 -2.81 -2.80
N TRP A 171 28.29 -2.24 -1.96
CA TRP A 171 28.66 -1.71 -0.66
C TRP A 171 29.25 -2.79 0.25
N VAL A 172 28.63 -3.98 0.36
CA VAL A 172 29.17 -5.08 1.17
C VAL A 172 30.58 -5.45 0.71
N TYR A 173 30.80 -5.56 -0.59
CA TYR A 173 32.12 -5.89 -1.14
C TYR A 173 33.17 -4.83 -0.79
N ALA A 174 32.83 -3.55 -0.94
CA ALA A 174 33.71 -2.45 -0.57
C ALA A 174 33.99 -2.41 0.94
N ARG A 175 32.96 -2.64 1.76
CA ARG A 175 33.07 -2.65 3.23
C ARG A 175 34.01 -3.74 3.74
N CYS A 176 34.09 -4.87 3.03
CA CYS A 176 35.00 -5.96 3.32
C CYS A 176 36.39 -5.83 2.65
N ASP A 177 36.63 -4.81 1.83
CA ASP A 177 37.81 -4.69 0.96
C ASP A 177 38.02 -5.92 0.05
N LEU A 178 36.92 -6.39 -0.55
CA LEU A 178 36.92 -7.56 -1.42
C LEU A 178 36.32 -7.24 -2.78
N SER A 179 36.79 -7.94 -3.82
CA SER A 179 36.02 -8.02 -5.06
C SER A 179 34.82 -8.96 -4.89
N GLN A 180 33.78 -8.80 -5.72
CA GLN A 180 32.65 -9.74 -5.79
C GLN A 180 33.13 -11.21 -5.89
N THR A 181 34.20 -11.46 -6.66
CA THR A 181 34.79 -12.80 -6.81
C THR A 181 35.38 -13.32 -5.52
N GLN A 182 36.18 -12.51 -4.81
CA GLN A 182 36.81 -12.95 -3.56
C GLN A 182 35.83 -13.02 -2.40
N PHE A 183 34.73 -12.27 -2.44
CA PHE A 183 33.67 -12.36 -1.44
C PHE A 183 32.91 -13.69 -1.54
N HIS A 184 32.41 -14.04 -2.74
CA HIS A 184 31.60 -15.25 -2.93
C HIS A 184 32.43 -16.52 -3.18
N TYR A 185 33.69 -16.38 -3.59
CA TYR A 185 34.63 -17.48 -3.80
C TYR A 185 36.03 -17.09 -3.32
N PRO A 186 36.27 -17.08 -1.98
CA PRO A 186 37.56 -16.73 -1.41
C PRO A 186 38.67 -17.64 -1.93
N GLY A 187 39.77 -17.06 -2.42
CA GLY A 187 40.91 -17.82 -2.93
C GLY A 187 40.73 -18.41 -4.34
N LYS A 188 39.66 -18.03 -5.06
CA LYS A 188 39.42 -18.48 -6.44
C LYS A 188 40.62 -18.21 -7.34
N ASN A 189 41.07 -19.27 -8.01
CA ASN A 189 42.11 -19.28 -9.03
C ASN A 189 41.72 -20.27 -10.15
N PRO A 190 42.46 -20.33 -11.28
CA PRO A 190 42.10 -21.20 -12.41
C PRO A 190 42.03 -22.71 -12.11
N ARG A 191 42.55 -23.16 -10.96
CA ARG A 191 42.52 -24.56 -10.53
C ARG A 191 41.51 -24.84 -9.42
N SER A 192 40.76 -23.83 -8.98
CA SER A 192 39.77 -24.00 -7.93
C SER A 192 38.55 -24.76 -8.45
N ASP A 193 38.14 -25.80 -7.73
CA ASP A 193 37.00 -26.66 -8.07
C ASP A 193 36.06 -26.79 -6.88
N ASN A 194 35.25 -25.75 -6.64
CA ASN A 194 34.19 -25.74 -5.64
C ASN A 194 32.90 -25.28 -6.31
N ASN A 195 32.04 -26.25 -6.65
CA ASN A 195 30.78 -26.01 -7.35
C ASN A 195 29.84 -25.07 -6.60
N MET A 196 29.80 -25.14 -5.26
CA MET A 196 28.92 -24.30 -4.44
C MET A 196 29.36 -22.83 -4.51
N LEU A 197 30.64 -22.54 -4.26
CA LEU A 197 31.17 -21.17 -4.32
C LEU A 197 31.13 -20.60 -5.75
N GLN A 198 31.35 -21.45 -6.75
CA GLN A 198 31.19 -21.07 -8.15
C GLN A 198 29.74 -20.67 -8.46
N GLN A 199 28.77 -21.46 -8.02
CA GLN A 199 27.35 -21.15 -8.17
C GLN A 199 26.96 -19.87 -7.44
N ASN A 200 27.50 -19.64 -6.24
CA ASN A 200 27.23 -18.42 -5.48
C ASN A 200 27.75 -17.17 -6.21
N LEU A 201 28.96 -17.24 -6.75
CA LEU A 201 29.53 -16.17 -7.56
C LEU A 201 28.73 -15.92 -8.85
N ASP A 202 28.35 -16.97 -9.58
CA ASP A 202 27.60 -16.84 -10.83
C ASP A 202 26.21 -16.23 -10.60
N ASN A 203 25.56 -16.58 -9.48
CA ASN A 203 24.32 -15.96 -9.05
C ASN A 203 24.51 -14.48 -8.72
N ALA A 204 25.53 -14.15 -7.93
CA ALA A 204 25.83 -12.77 -7.56
C ALA A 204 26.10 -11.88 -8.79
N ILE A 205 26.84 -12.39 -9.80
CA ILE A 205 27.09 -11.69 -11.07
C ILE A 205 25.78 -11.43 -11.82
N LYS A 206 24.84 -12.39 -11.85
CA LYS A 206 23.55 -12.21 -12.52
C LYS A 206 22.68 -11.17 -11.81
N TRP A 207 22.71 -11.14 -10.47
CA TRP A 207 21.93 -10.21 -9.68
C TRP A 207 22.45 -8.78 -9.79
N THR A 208 23.77 -8.57 -9.74
CA THR A 208 24.36 -7.24 -9.91
C THR A 208 24.22 -6.69 -11.33
N ARG A 209 24.11 -7.54 -12.34
CA ARG A 209 23.80 -7.13 -13.73
C ARG A 209 22.31 -6.87 -13.99
N GLY A 210 21.46 -7.04 -12.98
CA GLY A 210 20.02 -6.81 -13.11
C GLY A 210 19.26 -7.87 -13.90
N ALA A 211 19.88 -8.97 -14.34
CA ALA A 211 19.23 -9.96 -15.21
C ALA A 211 18.01 -10.63 -14.57
N ARG A 212 18.05 -10.88 -13.26
CA ARG A 212 16.93 -11.45 -12.49
C ARG A 212 17.03 -11.03 -11.03
N LEU A 213 15.91 -10.68 -10.42
CA LEU A 213 15.85 -10.46 -8.98
C LEU A 213 15.81 -11.82 -8.25
N PRO A 214 16.66 -12.05 -7.24
CA PRO A 214 16.62 -13.30 -6.47
C PRO A 214 15.36 -13.41 -5.62
N ALA A 215 14.95 -14.62 -5.29
CA ALA A 215 14.07 -14.84 -4.15
C ALA A 215 14.86 -14.61 -2.85
N LEU A 216 14.17 -14.19 -1.78
CA LEU A 216 14.82 -13.88 -0.50
C LEU A 216 15.60 -15.07 0.07
N PRO A 217 15.09 -16.33 0.04
CA PRO A 217 15.82 -17.48 0.56
C PRO A 217 17.16 -17.71 -0.16
N ALA A 218 17.19 -17.65 -1.50
CA ALA A 218 18.43 -17.77 -2.26
C ALA A 218 19.41 -16.63 -2.00
N LEU A 219 18.91 -15.40 -1.85
CA LEU A 219 19.76 -14.24 -1.58
C LEU A 219 20.47 -14.41 -0.23
N PHE A 220 19.72 -14.75 0.81
CA PHE A 220 20.25 -14.91 2.17
C PHE A 220 21.22 -16.08 2.25
N LYS A 221 20.80 -17.24 1.74
CA LYS A 221 21.65 -18.44 1.71
C LYS A 221 22.99 -18.18 1.01
N ASN A 222 22.97 -17.49 -0.13
CA ASN A 222 24.19 -17.16 -0.87
C ASN A 222 25.15 -16.30 -0.03
N PHE A 223 24.64 -15.28 0.65
CA PHE A 223 25.45 -14.40 1.51
C PHE A 223 25.94 -15.13 2.76
N GLU A 224 25.10 -15.93 3.42
CA GLU A 224 25.48 -16.72 4.59
C GLU A 224 26.56 -17.75 4.28
N GLU A 225 26.43 -18.48 3.18
CA GLU A 225 27.47 -19.41 2.70
C GLU A 225 28.77 -18.66 2.36
N SER A 226 28.66 -17.44 1.83
CA SER A 226 29.83 -16.58 1.56
C SER A 226 30.49 -16.10 2.86
N PHE A 227 29.71 -15.71 3.88
CA PHE A 227 30.24 -15.36 5.20
C PHE A 227 30.98 -16.53 5.84
N ALA A 228 30.41 -17.74 5.76
CA ALA A 228 31.02 -18.96 6.28
C ALA A 228 32.33 -19.31 5.53
N ALA A 229 32.34 -19.18 4.20
CA ALA A 229 33.54 -19.41 3.40
C ALA A 229 34.65 -18.40 3.70
N LEU A 230 34.29 -17.13 3.89
CA LEU A 230 35.22 -16.08 4.29
C LEU A 230 35.84 -16.36 5.66
N ALA A 231 35.04 -16.77 6.65
CA ALA A 231 35.53 -17.17 7.96
C ALA A 231 36.52 -18.35 7.86
N GLN A 232 36.22 -19.38 7.07
CA GLN A 232 37.13 -20.50 6.82
C GLN A 232 38.45 -20.08 6.14
N SER A 233 38.42 -19.00 5.36
CA SER A 233 39.61 -18.42 4.71
C SER A 233 40.41 -17.46 5.62
N GLY A 234 40.02 -17.29 6.88
CA GLY A 234 40.67 -16.38 7.83
C GLY A 234 40.25 -14.91 7.68
N ARG A 235 39.15 -14.63 6.98
CA ARG A 235 38.58 -13.28 6.77
C ARG A 235 37.17 -13.20 7.37
N GLU A 236 37.03 -13.52 8.65
CA GLU A 236 35.73 -13.53 9.31
C GLU A 236 35.09 -12.13 9.33
N MET A 237 33.81 -12.06 8.97
CA MET A 237 33.03 -10.83 9.03
C MET A 237 32.34 -10.70 10.39
N PRO A 238 32.36 -9.54 11.05
CA PRO A 238 31.65 -9.34 12.32
C PRO A 238 30.16 -9.70 12.22
N LYS A 239 29.60 -10.28 13.29
CA LYS A 239 28.19 -10.72 13.31
C LYS A 239 27.20 -9.56 13.14
N ASP A 240 27.51 -8.41 13.71
CA ASP A 240 26.68 -7.20 13.57
C ASP A 240 26.67 -6.70 12.12
N LEU A 241 27.80 -6.78 11.42
CA LEU A 241 27.88 -6.46 9.99
C LEU A 241 27.14 -7.50 9.13
N GLN A 242 27.13 -8.79 9.54
CA GLN A 242 26.34 -9.84 8.86
C GLN A 242 24.85 -9.50 8.96
N ALA A 243 24.36 -9.20 10.17
CA ALA A 243 22.97 -8.80 10.39
C ALA A 243 22.60 -7.53 9.60
N SER A 244 23.44 -6.51 9.67
CA SER A 244 23.28 -5.26 8.93
C SER A 244 23.19 -5.48 7.41
N THR A 245 24.06 -6.34 6.89
CA THR A 245 24.06 -6.73 5.48
C THR A 245 22.76 -7.39 5.07
N LEU A 246 22.26 -8.35 5.85
CA LEU A 246 21.04 -9.08 5.53
C LEU A 246 19.80 -8.17 5.55
N VAL A 247 19.71 -7.26 6.52
CA VAL A 247 18.63 -6.25 6.58
C VAL A 247 18.68 -5.33 5.36
N ALA A 248 19.86 -4.78 5.03
CA ALA A 248 20.02 -3.90 3.86
C ALA A 248 19.67 -4.63 2.55
N LEU A 249 20.07 -5.90 2.41
CA LEU A 249 19.75 -6.73 1.25
C LEU A 249 18.25 -6.96 1.09
N MET A 250 17.52 -7.21 2.18
CA MET A 250 16.07 -7.40 2.13
C MET A 250 15.36 -6.11 1.68
N VAL A 251 15.67 -4.97 2.29
CA VAL A 251 15.09 -3.66 1.92
C VAL A 251 15.40 -3.35 0.45
N ALA A 252 16.65 -3.51 0.05
CA ALA A 252 17.08 -3.25 -1.32
C ALA A 252 16.44 -4.20 -2.34
N ARG A 253 16.16 -5.46 -1.96
CA ARG A 253 15.40 -6.39 -2.80
C ARG A 253 13.98 -5.88 -3.03
N VAL A 254 13.27 -5.50 -1.97
CA VAL A 254 11.90 -4.96 -2.05
C VAL A 254 11.86 -3.73 -2.94
N SER A 255 12.72 -2.75 -2.69
CA SER A 255 12.78 -1.54 -3.50
C SER A 255 13.17 -1.81 -4.95
N SER A 256 14.06 -2.78 -5.22
CA SER A 256 14.41 -3.17 -6.60
C SER A 256 13.26 -3.84 -7.33
N TYR A 257 12.42 -4.60 -6.61
CA TYR A 257 11.20 -5.18 -7.18
C TYR A 257 10.21 -4.07 -7.55
N LEU A 258 9.90 -3.18 -6.60
CA LEU A 258 8.95 -2.08 -6.82
C LEU A 258 9.41 -1.14 -7.93
N ALA A 259 10.72 -0.83 -8.00
CA ALA A 259 11.27 0.00 -9.09
C ALA A 259 11.06 -0.63 -10.47
N ARG A 260 11.17 -1.97 -10.59
CA ARG A 260 10.88 -2.69 -11.83
C ARG A 260 9.40 -2.65 -12.16
N GLU A 261 8.52 -2.96 -11.20
CA GLU A 261 7.08 -2.93 -11.43
C GLU A 261 6.58 -1.54 -11.85
N ILE A 262 7.11 -0.47 -11.25
CA ILE A 262 6.78 0.91 -11.63
C ILE A 262 7.30 1.22 -13.05
N THR A 263 8.52 0.81 -13.36
CA THR A 263 9.11 1.01 -14.69
C THR A 263 8.30 0.27 -15.77
N ASP A 264 7.94 -0.98 -15.50
CA ASP A 264 7.24 -1.85 -16.44
C ASP A 264 5.79 -1.38 -16.67
N ALA A 265 5.15 -0.82 -15.63
CA ALA A 265 3.78 -0.31 -15.71
C ALA A 265 3.66 1.09 -16.32
N TYR A 266 4.69 1.93 -16.17
CA TYR A 266 4.67 3.33 -16.62
C TYR A 266 5.88 3.61 -17.52
N ASP A 267 7.03 3.96 -16.96
CA ASP A 267 8.32 4.14 -17.63
C ASP A 267 9.41 4.58 -16.60
N HIS A 268 10.62 4.84 -17.10
CA HIS A 268 11.74 5.35 -16.32
C HIS A 268 11.55 6.80 -15.85
N GLU A 269 10.79 7.63 -16.59
CA GLU A 269 10.57 9.04 -16.25
C GLU A 269 9.69 9.14 -15.00
N TYR A 270 8.60 8.38 -14.97
CA TYR A 270 7.72 8.30 -13.81
C TYR A 270 8.44 7.68 -12.61
N LEU A 271 9.28 6.65 -12.79
CA LEU A 271 10.11 6.13 -11.70
C LEU A 271 11.04 7.21 -11.12
N ALA A 272 11.68 8.01 -11.97
CA ALA A 272 12.55 9.11 -11.53
C ALA A 272 11.75 10.16 -10.77
N GLU A 273 10.56 10.52 -11.27
CA GLU A 273 9.64 11.48 -10.66
C GLU A 273 9.27 11.08 -9.23
N VAL A 274 8.83 9.83 -9.01
CA VAL A 274 8.42 9.35 -7.69
C VAL A 274 9.60 9.17 -6.73
N CYS A 275 10.78 8.79 -7.25
CA CYS A 275 11.99 8.73 -6.44
C CYS A 275 12.43 10.13 -5.99
N ASN A 276 12.34 11.14 -6.86
CA ASN A 276 12.65 12.52 -6.52
C ASN A 276 11.66 13.08 -5.51
N GLN A 277 10.36 12.80 -5.69
CA GLN A 277 9.33 13.18 -4.72
C GLN A 277 9.65 12.62 -3.33
N PHE A 278 9.98 11.33 -3.23
CA PHE A 278 10.37 10.72 -1.95
C PHE A 278 11.63 11.39 -1.37
N ARG A 279 12.68 11.61 -2.18
CA ARG A 279 13.92 12.25 -1.74
C ARG A 279 13.68 13.64 -1.17
N ASP A 280 12.94 14.47 -1.91
CA ASP A 280 12.62 15.83 -1.49
C ASP A 280 11.86 15.82 -0.16
N TYR A 281 10.86 14.95 -0.03
CA TYR A 281 10.05 14.83 1.17
C TYR A 281 10.87 14.33 2.36
N ALA A 282 11.72 13.33 2.14
CA ALA A 282 12.63 12.79 3.15
C ALA A 282 13.65 13.83 3.62
N LEU A 283 14.13 14.70 2.73
CA LEU A 283 14.98 15.83 3.11
C LEU A 283 14.22 16.88 3.92
N TRP A 284 12.98 17.21 3.52
CA TRP A 284 12.21 18.24 4.21
C TRP A 284 11.75 17.82 5.61
N ILE A 285 11.39 16.55 5.82
CA ILE A 285 10.96 16.05 7.14
C ILE A 285 12.14 15.91 8.11
N ASN A 286 13.37 15.83 7.60
CA ASN A 286 14.56 15.62 8.41
C ASN A 286 14.77 16.76 9.42
N ASP A 287 14.43 18.00 9.06
CA ASP A 287 14.49 19.14 9.98
C ASP A 287 13.57 18.92 11.19
N ASP A 288 12.31 18.56 10.94
CA ASP A 288 11.32 18.31 11.98
C ASP A 288 11.71 17.12 12.89
N VAL A 289 12.25 16.05 12.31
CA VAL A 289 12.65 14.84 13.06
C VAL A 289 13.93 15.07 13.86
N ASN A 290 14.89 15.82 13.32
CA ASN A 290 16.13 16.13 14.03
C ASN A 290 15.90 17.14 15.16
N GLU A 291 14.99 18.09 14.99
CA GLU A 291 14.54 18.97 16.06
C GLU A 291 13.99 18.16 17.23
N PHE A 292 13.06 17.23 16.97
CA PHE A 292 12.54 16.31 17.99
C PHE A 292 13.65 15.52 18.71
N LYS A 293 14.56 14.90 17.95
CA LYS A 293 15.68 14.15 18.52
C LYS A 293 16.58 15.03 19.40
N ALA A 294 16.85 16.27 18.97
CA ALA A 294 17.68 17.21 19.70
C ALA A 294 17.01 17.67 21.01
N GLU A 295 15.70 17.94 20.99
CA GLU A 295 14.93 18.30 22.19
C GLU A 295 14.83 17.15 23.19
N MET A 296 14.70 15.91 22.70
CA MET A 296 14.59 14.72 23.54
C MET A 296 15.93 14.23 24.09
N ALA A 297 17.04 14.50 23.44
CA ALA A 297 18.38 14.08 23.88
C ALA A 297 18.69 14.40 25.37
N PRO A 298 18.54 15.66 25.87
CA PRO A 298 18.78 15.97 27.28
C PRO A 298 17.77 15.32 28.22
N VAL A 299 16.53 15.07 27.79
CA VAL A 299 15.50 14.38 28.59
C VAL A 299 15.90 12.92 28.78
N MET A 300 16.35 12.28 27.71
CA MET A 300 16.78 10.88 27.72
C MET A 300 18.06 10.67 28.54
N GLN A 301 19.02 11.60 28.48
CA GLN A 301 20.23 11.55 29.31
C GLN A 301 19.95 11.62 30.83
N ARG A 302 18.81 12.21 31.24
CA ARG A 302 18.41 12.30 32.65
C ARG A 302 17.69 11.05 33.15
N GLN A 303 17.30 10.13 32.26
CA GLN A 303 16.63 8.90 32.64
C GLN A 303 17.63 7.95 33.29
N LYS A 304 17.50 7.75 34.61
CA LYS A 304 18.36 6.84 35.38
C LYS A 304 17.85 5.40 35.40
N SER A 305 16.58 5.18 35.05
CA SER A 305 15.97 3.84 34.99
C SER A 305 15.91 3.35 33.56
N LEU A 306 16.43 2.14 33.34
CA LEU A 306 16.35 1.43 32.07
C LEU A 306 14.92 1.02 31.72
N GLU A 307 14.03 0.92 32.72
CA GLU A 307 12.63 0.54 32.52
C GLU A 307 11.74 1.76 32.16
N SER A 308 12.05 2.95 32.71
CA SER A 308 11.25 4.15 32.43
C SER A 308 11.62 4.83 31.12
N ALA A 309 12.87 4.69 30.67
CA ALA A 309 13.36 5.35 29.46
C ALA A 309 12.56 4.98 28.19
N PRO A 310 12.24 3.69 27.90
CA PRO A 310 11.40 3.33 26.76
C PRO A 310 10.00 3.94 26.82
N PHE A 311 9.37 3.97 28.00
CA PHE A 311 8.03 4.55 28.17
C PHE A 311 8.01 6.06 27.93
N VAL A 312 9.00 6.78 28.48
CA VAL A 312 9.15 8.24 28.26
C VAL A 312 9.35 8.54 26.78
N TRP A 313 10.21 7.76 26.10
CA TRP A 313 10.47 7.93 24.68
C TRP A 313 9.21 7.69 23.83
N LEU A 314 8.49 6.59 24.08
CA LEU A 314 7.30 6.24 23.31
C LEU A 314 6.19 7.28 23.46
N ASN A 315 5.95 7.77 24.68
CA ASN A 315 4.97 8.84 24.90
C ASN A 315 5.38 10.13 24.18
N ALA A 316 6.66 10.51 24.24
CA ALA A 316 7.15 11.69 23.53
C ALA A 316 7.00 11.54 22.00
N CYS A 317 7.24 10.35 21.45
CA CYS A 317 7.00 10.07 20.03
C CYS A 317 5.51 10.23 19.69
N SER A 318 4.62 9.64 20.49
CA SER A 318 3.17 9.76 20.29
C SER A 318 2.71 11.22 20.32
N ASP A 319 3.14 11.99 21.32
CA ASP A 319 2.77 13.40 21.46
C ASP A 319 3.32 14.24 20.29
N TYR A 320 4.55 13.98 19.88
CA TYR A 320 5.18 14.65 18.74
C TYR A 320 4.43 14.38 17.43
N TRP A 321 4.08 13.13 17.14
CA TRP A 321 3.37 12.81 15.89
C TRP A 321 1.94 13.35 15.88
N ALA A 322 1.24 13.36 17.03
CA ALA A 322 -0.06 14.03 17.15
C ALA A 322 0.05 15.55 16.89
N PHE A 323 1.11 16.19 17.40
CA PHE A 323 1.41 17.59 17.10
C PHE A 323 1.75 17.79 15.61
N PHE A 324 2.56 16.91 15.04
CA PHE A 324 2.96 16.95 13.62
C PHE A 324 1.74 16.84 12.70
N ASP A 325 0.82 15.92 12.95
CA ASP A 325 -0.42 15.78 12.18
C ASP A 325 -1.30 17.03 12.30
N SER A 326 -1.42 17.59 13.50
CA SER A 326 -2.13 18.85 13.74
C SER A 326 -1.51 20.02 12.95
N LYS A 327 -0.18 20.03 12.83
CA LYS A 327 0.58 21.00 12.03
C LYS A 327 0.28 20.86 10.53
N LEU A 328 0.21 19.62 10.01
CA LEU A 328 -0.19 19.34 8.62
C LEU A 328 -1.62 19.80 8.30
N ALA A 329 -2.56 19.55 9.22
CA ALA A 329 -3.94 20.02 9.07
C ALA A 329 -4.01 21.57 9.07
N ALA A 330 -3.33 22.21 10.02
CA ALA A 330 -3.35 23.66 10.15
C ALA A 330 -2.75 24.40 8.94
N VAL A 331 -1.69 23.87 8.31
CA VAL A 331 -1.14 24.46 7.09
C VAL A 331 -2.11 24.30 5.92
N THR A 332 -2.78 23.16 5.81
CA THR A 332 -3.79 22.89 4.77
C THR A 332 -4.92 23.90 4.84
N ASP A 333 -5.51 24.08 6.02
CA ASP A 333 -6.58 25.07 6.25
C ASP A 333 -6.12 26.51 5.98
N THR A 334 -4.87 26.83 6.30
CA THR A 334 -4.32 28.17 6.08
C THR A 334 -4.08 28.45 4.60
N VAL A 335 -3.47 27.51 3.88
CA VAL A 335 -3.25 27.63 2.43
C VAL A 335 -4.58 27.67 1.68
N GLN A 336 -5.56 26.86 2.08
CA GLN A 336 -6.88 26.87 1.45
C GLN A 336 -7.56 28.23 1.61
N ARG A 337 -7.60 28.79 2.84
CA ARG A 337 -8.15 30.13 3.08
C ARG A 337 -7.46 31.23 2.27
N LEU A 338 -6.14 31.13 2.08
CA LEU A 338 -5.38 32.09 1.26
C LEU A 338 -5.74 31.97 -0.22
N LYS A 339 -5.92 30.75 -0.73
CA LYS A 339 -6.37 30.49 -2.12
C LYS A 339 -7.81 30.96 -2.34
N ASP A 340 -8.71 30.72 -1.38
CA ASP A 340 -10.11 31.15 -1.46
C ASP A 340 -10.24 32.68 -1.44
N ALA A 341 -9.39 33.37 -0.67
CA ALA A 341 -9.36 34.83 -0.63
C ALA A 341 -8.85 35.45 -1.93
N ARG A 342 -8.04 34.73 -2.72
CA ARG A 342 -7.50 35.18 -4.01
C ARG A 342 -7.47 34.03 -5.03
N PRO A 343 -8.63 33.62 -5.56
CA PRO A 343 -8.71 32.48 -6.47
C PRO A 343 -7.84 32.70 -7.72
N GLY A 344 -7.07 31.69 -8.11
CA GLY A 344 -6.25 31.71 -9.32
C GLY A 344 -4.95 32.51 -9.23
N VAL A 345 -4.67 33.17 -8.09
CA VAL A 345 -3.41 33.92 -7.89
C VAL A 345 -2.42 33.06 -7.09
N PRO A 346 -1.19 32.82 -7.59
CA PRO A 346 -0.16 32.11 -6.82
C PRO A 346 0.14 32.80 -5.49
N LEU A 347 0.49 32.01 -4.47
CA LEU A 347 0.95 32.56 -3.20
C LEU A 347 2.27 33.31 -3.42
N ARG A 348 2.36 34.51 -2.83
CA ARG A 348 3.59 35.31 -2.88
C ARG A 348 4.72 34.62 -2.13
N ASP A 349 5.95 34.83 -2.58
CA ASP A 349 7.15 34.21 -1.99
C ASP A 349 7.36 34.58 -0.52
N ASP A 350 7.03 35.81 -0.11
CA ASP A 350 7.14 36.24 1.29
C ASP A 350 6.13 35.53 2.20
N VAL A 351 4.92 35.28 1.69
CA VAL A 351 3.89 34.49 2.39
C VAL A 351 4.33 33.03 2.50
N LEU A 352 4.88 32.47 1.42
CA LEU A 352 5.42 31.11 1.41
C LEU A 352 6.59 30.95 2.40
N ALA A 353 7.51 31.92 2.45
CA ALA A 353 8.61 31.94 3.41
C ALA A 353 8.09 31.99 4.86
N ALA A 354 7.08 32.81 5.14
CA ALA A 354 6.46 32.87 6.46
C ALA A 354 5.76 31.56 6.85
N LEU A 355 5.07 30.90 5.91
CA LEU A 355 4.46 29.59 6.14
C LEU A 355 5.54 28.53 6.43
N LYS A 356 6.62 28.47 5.64
CA LYS A 356 7.73 27.53 5.82
C LYS A 356 8.39 27.72 7.18
N SER A 357 8.61 28.97 7.59
CA SER A 357 9.16 29.30 8.90
C SER A 357 8.26 28.89 10.07
N LYS A 358 6.94 28.90 9.88
CA LYS A 358 5.97 28.59 10.95
C LYS A 358 5.64 27.11 11.05
N TYR A 359 5.49 26.43 9.92
CA TYR A 359 4.97 25.06 9.85
C TYR A 359 6.03 24.02 9.45
N GLY A 360 7.25 24.46 9.08
CA GLY A 360 8.29 23.59 8.57
C GLY A 360 8.23 23.40 7.05
N LEU A 361 9.35 22.95 6.48
CA LEU A 361 9.47 22.72 5.04
C LEU A 361 8.55 21.59 4.58
N PHE A 362 8.53 20.47 5.29
CA PHE A 362 7.75 19.30 4.89
C PHE A 362 6.27 19.66 4.74
N ALA A 363 5.69 20.27 5.77
CA ALA A 363 4.26 20.58 5.81
C ALA A 363 3.82 21.50 4.65
N VAL A 364 4.61 22.52 4.32
CA VAL A 364 4.27 23.49 3.29
C VAL A 364 4.60 22.97 1.90
N CYS A 365 5.82 22.47 1.68
CA CYS A 365 6.28 22.09 0.35
C CYS A 365 5.55 20.84 -0.16
N SER A 366 5.31 19.83 0.69
CA SER A 366 4.55 18.64 0.29
C SER A 366 3.11 18.98 -0.08
N LEU A 367 2.44 19.88 0.66
CA LEU A 367 1.09 20.32 0.33
C LEU A 367 1.02 21.00 -1.05
N LEU A 368 2.01 21.83 -1.39
CA LEU A 368 2.08 22.50 -2.68
C LEU A 368 2.34 21.51 -3.82
N ASP A 369 3.31 20.62 -3.65
CA ASP A 369 3.61 19.55 -4.61
C ASP A 369 2.40 18.63 -4.83
N LEU A 370 1.74 18.18 -3.76
CA LEU A 370 0.53 17.36 -3.84
C LEU A 370 -0.61 18.09 -4.57
N THR A 371 -0.80 19.39 -4.32
CA THR A 371 -1.81 20.16 -5.05
C THR A 371 -1.51 20.20 -6.54
N GLN A 372 -0.23 20.39 -6.90
CA GLN A 372 0.20 20.40 -8.30
C GLN A 372 -0.04 19.04 -8.95
N ARG A 373 0.38 17.94 -8.32
CA ARG A 373 0.20 16.58 -8.84
C ARG A 373 -1.27 16.20 -8.99
N GLN A 374 -2.13 16.63 -8.06
CA GLN A 374 -3.56 16.35 -8.12
C GLN A 374 -4.23 16.91 -9.39
N SER A 375 -3.67 17.98 -9.98
CA SER A 375 -4.18 18.54 -11.23
C SER A 375 -4.03 17.62 -12.45
N ALA A 376 -3.18 16.58 -12.37
CA ALA A 376 -3.05 15.57 -13.42
C ALA A 376 -4.22 14.57 -13.45
N PHE A 377 -5.00 14.49 -12.38
CA PHE A 377 -6.06 13.50 -12.20
C PHE A 377 -7.44 14.14 -12.20
N LEU A 378 -7.74 14.99 -13.19
CA LEU A 378 -9.05 15.64 -13.27
C LEU A 378 -10.13 14.67 -13.79
N PRO A 379 -11.37 14.77 -13.31
CA PRO A 379 -12.47 13.97 -13.84
C PRO A 379 -12.72 14.29 -15.31
N PRO A 380 -13.11 13.30 -16.12
CA PRO A 380 -13.50 13.54 -17.51
C PRO A 380 -14.72 14.46 -17.57
N HIS A 381 -14.82 15.20 -18.68
CA HIS A 381 -15.90 16.17 -18.87
C HIS A 381 -17.28 15.52 -18.71
N GLY A 382 -18.17 16.17 -17.95
CA GLY A 382 -19.54 15.68 -17.69
C GLY A 382 -19.65 14.62 -16.59
N PHE A 383 -18.54 14.09 -16.06
CA PHE A 383 -18.59 13.02 -15.05
C PHE A 383 -19.29 13.46 -13.77
N VAL A 384 -18.94 14.63 -13.25
CA VAL A 384 -19.48 15.14 -11.98
C VAL A 384 -20.98 15.40 -12.13
N GLU A 385 -21.37 16.05 -13.22
CA GLU A 385 -22.75 16.39 -13.54
C GLU A 385 -23.63 15.15 -13.67
N LEU A 386 -23.21 14.17 -14.48
CA LEU A 386 -23.97 12.93 -14.69
C LEU A 386 -23.97 12.03 -13.44
N LEU A 387 -22.93 12.08 -12.62
CA LEU A 387 -22.95 11.38 -11.33
C LEU A 387 -24.03 11.94 -10.41
N TYR A 388 -24.11 13.28 -10.27
CA TYR A 388 -25.12 13.94 -9.45
C TYR A 388 -26.54 13.73 -10.00
N GLN A 389 -26.74 13.86 -11.31
CA GLN A 389 -28.02 13.57 -11.95
C GLN A 389 -28.47 12.13 -11.70
N GLY A 390 -27.54 11.16 -11.74
CA GLY A 390 -27.81 9.78 -11.36
C GLY A 390 -28.32 9.65 -9.92
N PHE A 391 -27.72 10.38 -8.97
CA PHE A 391 -28.21 10.39 -7.59
C PHE A 391 -29.57 11.08 -7.41
N GLU A 392 -29.84 12.16 -8.14
CA GLU A 392 -31.14 12.83 -8.15
C GLU A 392 -32.24 11.87 -8.62
N LEU A 393 -32.03 11.21 -9.77
CA LEU A 393 -32.95 10.18 -10.27
C LEU A 393 -33.12 9.03 -9.27
N LYS A 394 -32.03 8.62 -8.61
CA LYS A 394 -32.09 7.55 -7.61
C LYS A 394 -32.98 7.96 -6.44
N SER A 395 -32.92 9.20 -5.99
CA SER A 395 -33.67 9.66 -4.81
C SER A 395 -35.08 10.18 -5.12
N ASP A 396 -35.40 10.46 -6.38
CA ASP A 396 -36.75 10.86 -6.79
C ASP A 396 -37.72 9.66 -6.91
N PRO A 397 -38.80 9.57 -6.10
CA PRO A 397 -39.82 8.52 -6.22
C PRO A 397 -40.58 8.52 -7.54
N ALA A 398 -40.61 9.65 -8.25
CA ALA A 398 -41.29 9.80 -9.55
C ALA A 398 -40.47 9.28 -10.74
N THR A 399 -39.23 8.82 -10.51
CA THR A 399 -38.36 8.28 -11.57
C THR A 399 -39.01 7.11 -12.30
N GLN A 400 -39.15 7.24 -13.62
CA GLN A 400 -39.68 6.22 -14.52
C GLN A 400 -38.55 5.61 -15.38
N VAL A 401 -38.82 4.46 -15.99
CA VAL A 401 -37.88 3.78 -16.89
C VAL A 401 -37.38 4.70 -18.01
N GLY A 402 -38.27 5.51 -18.60
CA GLY A 402 -37.87 6.48 -19.63
C GLY A 402 -36.87 7.53 -19.16
N HIS A 403 -36.92 7.95 -17.89
CA HIS A 403 -35.90 8.85 -17.32
C HIS A 403 -34.54 8.14 -17.18
N ILE A 404 -34.56 6.87 -16.79
CA ILE A 404 -33.35 6.05 -16.64
C ILE A 404 -32.70 5.77 -17.99
N ASP A 405 -33.51 5.50 -19.02
CA ASP A 405 -33.00 5.26 -20.38
C ASP A 405 -32.44 6.55 -21.00
N ALA A 406 -33.12 7.69 -20.83
CA ALA A 406 -32.58 8.99 -21.25
C ALA A 406 -31.26 9.33 -20.53
N TYR A 407 -31.14 8.99 -19.25
CA TYR A 407 -29.87 9.13 -18.52
C TYR A 407 -28.78 8.21 -19.07
N ALA A 408 -29.10 6.95 -19.38
CA ALA A 408 -28.16 6.01 -19.98
C ALA A 408 -27.65 6.52 -21.35
N ASP A 409 -28.54 7.07 -22.18
CA ASP A 409 -28.17 7.68 -23.47
C ASP A 409 -27.25 8.90 -23.28
N GLN A 410 -27.48 9.71 -22.24
CA GLN A 410 -26.58 10.84 -21.90
C GLN A 410 -25.20 10.35 -21.45
N VAL A 411 -25.14 9.34 -20.58
CA VAL A 411 -23.87 8.72 -20.16
C VAL A 411 -23.10 8.19 -21.37
N ALA A 412 -23.78 7.56 -22.32
CA ALA A 412 -23.16 7.08 -23.55
C ALA A 412 -22.70 8.22 -24.48
N ALA A 413 -23.49 9.28 -24.61
CA ALA A 413 -23.13 10.44 -25.42
C ALA A 413 -21.86 11.15 -24.91
N TYR A 414 -21.59 11.09 -23.59
CA TYR A 414 -20.37 11.62 -22.98
C TYR A 414 -19.21 10.61 -22.92
N GLY A 415 -19.41 9.35 -23.35
CA GLY A 415 -18.39 8.31 -23.28
C GLY A 415 -18.04 7.88 -21.85
N LEU A 416 -19.00 7.95 -20.92
CA LEU A 416 -18.82 7.70 -19.48
C LEU A 416 -19.38 6.35 -19.02
N GLU A 417 -19.69 5.45 -19.96
CA GLU A 417 -20.33 4.17 -19.66
C GLU A 417 -19.48 3.30 -18.73
N GLU A 418 -18.16 3.41 -18.82
CA GLU A 418 -17.25 2.62 -17.98
C GLU A 418 -17.18 3.17 -16.56
N GLN A 419 -17.02 4.48 -16.39
CA GLN A 419 -16.90 5.17 -15.12
C GLN A 419 -18.22 5.09 -14.32
N LEU A 420 -19.36 5.19 -15.01
CA LEU A 420 -20.70 5.18 -14.41
C LEU A 420 -21.45 3.86 -14.62
N CYS A 421 -20.74 2.77 -14.96
CA CYS A 421 -21.33 1.45 -15.27
C CYS A 421 -22.20 0.84 -14.16
N TRP A 422 -22.07 1.33 -12.93
CA TRP A 422 -22.85 0.89 -11.76
C TRP A 422 -24.13 1.70 -11.54
N MET A 423 -24.25 2.90 -12.10
CA MET A 423 -25.37 3.81 -11.81
C MET A 423 -26.68 3.35 -12.47
N VAL A 424 -26.67 3.04 -13.77
CA VAL A 424 -27.89 2.61 -14.48
C VAL A 424 -28.49 1.32 -13.89
N PRO A 425 -27.70 0.25 -13.62
CA PRO A 425 -28.22 -0.92 -12.92
C PRO A 425 -28.77 -0.57 -11.54
N TRP A 426 -28.14 0.36 -10.80
CA TRP A 426 -28.63 0.78 -9.50
C TRP A 426 -29.99 1.47 -9.59
N LEU A 427 -30.15 2.40 -10.54
CA LEU A 427 -31.43 3.09 -10.80
C LEU A 427 -32.55 2.11 -11.13
N ARG A 428 -32.29 1.13 -12.00
CA ARG A 428 -33.26 0.09 -12.36
C ARG A 428 -33.62 -0.79 -11.15
N GLY A 429 -32.63 -1.15 -10.34
CA GLY A 429 -32.84 -1.89 -9.09
C GLY A 429 -33.74 -1.14 -8.12
N VAL A 430 -33.47 0.15 -7.90
CA VAL A 430 -34.29 1.02 -7.02
C VAL A 430 -35.71 1.19 -7.56
N TYR A 431 -35.88 1.37 -8.87
CA TYR A 431 -37.19 1.46 -9.51
C TYR A 431 -38.06 0.21 -9.24
N HIS A 432 -37.51 -0.99 -9.46
CA HIS A 432 -38.23 -2.24 -9.20
C HIS A 432 -38.42 -2.49 -7.70
N TYR A 433 -37.45 -2.12 -6.86
CA TYR A 433 -37.58 -2.23 -5.41
C TYR A 433 -38.77 -1.43 -4.88
N ARG A 434 -38.96 -0.19 -5.35
CA ARG A 434 -40.10 0.67 -4.94
C ARG A 434 -41.47 0.09 -5.26
N LYS A 435 -41.53 -0.79 -6.25
CA LYS A 435 -42.74 -1.53 -6.64
C LYS A 435 -42.89 -2.86 -5.92
N GLU A 436 -42.03 -3.16 -4.96
CA GLU A 436 -41.93 -4.44 -4.26
C GLU A 436 -41.63 -5.63 -5.22
N GLU A 437 -41.09 -5.35 -6.41
CA GLU A 437 -40.72 -6.34 -7.42
C GLU A 437 -39.31 -6.89 -7.15
N PHE A 438 -39.08 -7.44 -5.94
CA PHE A 438 -37.74 -7.80 -5.46
C PHE A 438 -37.02 -8.82 -6.34
N LYS A 439 -37.75 -9.77 -6.94
CA LYS A 439 -37.18 -10.76 -7.88
C LYS A 439 -36.62 -10.10 -9.13
N THR A 440 -37.31 -9.08 -9.63
CA THR A 440 -36.88 -8.28 -10.80
C THR A 440 -35.74 -7.33 -10.42
N ALA A 441 -35.78 -6.77 -9.20
CA ALA A 441 -34.74 -5.87 -8.71
C ALA A 441 -33.38 -6.56 -8.49
N MET A 442 -33.39 -7.83 -8.06
CA MET A 442 -32.19 -8.58 -7.68
C MET A 442 -31.07 -8.60 -8.74
N PRO A 443 -31.31 -9.00 -10.00
CA PRO A 443 -30.25 -8.99 -11.02
C PRO A 443 -29.66 -7.59 -11.28
N HIS A 444 -30.47 -6.55 -11.14
CA HIS A 444 -30.01 -5.16 -11.27
C HIS A 444 -29.11 -4.74 -10.11
N PHE A 445 -29.48 -5.05 -8.86
CA PHE A 445 -28.62 -4.81 -7.70
C PHE A 445 -27.34 -5.63 -7.72
N GLN A 446 -27.39 -6.87 -8.19
CA GLN A 446 -26.20 -7.69 -8.37
C GLN A 446 -25.25 -7.06 -9.40
N ALA A 447 -25.76 -6.62 -10.55
CA ALA A 447 -24.95 -5.92 -11.55
C ALA A 447 -24.39 -4.60 -11.03
N ALA A 448 -25.20 -3.81 -10.31
CA ALA A 448 -24.77 -2.57 -9.65
C ALA A 448 -23.63 -2.85 -8.66
N PHE A 449 -23.78 -3.88 -7.82
CA PHE A 449 -22.80 -4.27 -6.81
C PHE A 449 -21.48 -4.64 -7.46
N GLU A 450 -21.47 -5.62 -8.38
CA GLU A 450 -20.24 -6.06 -9.04
C GLU A 450 -19.55 -4.92 -9.82
N ASN A 451 -20.33 -3.99 -10.37
CA ASN A 451 -19.79 -2.82 -11.07
C ASN A 451 -19.30 -1.73 -10.12
N ALA A 452 -19.86 -1.60 -8.93
CA ALA A 452 -19.50 -0.55 -7.97
C ALA A 452 -18.30 -0.89 -7.10
N LYS A 453 -17.99 -2.20 -6.93
CA LYS A 453 -16.80 -2.66 -6.22
C LYS A 453 -15.58 -1.92 -6.74
N TYR A 454 -14.82 -1.28 -5.85
CA TYR A 454 -13.61 -0.54 -6.21
C TYR A 454 -13.82 0.65 -7.15
N ARG A 455 -15.06 1.18 -7.26
CA ARG A 455 -15.40 2.36 -8.09
C ARG A 455 -16.20 3.44 -7.37
N ALA A 456 -17.16 3.04 -6.54
CA ALA A 456 -18.19 3.96 -6.05
C ALA A 456 -17.81 4.77 -4.78
N GLY A 457 -16.64 4.52 -4.18
CA GLY A 457 -16.17 5.19 -2.96
C GLY A 457 -17.20 5.13 -1.84
N LYS A 458 -17.45 6.27 -1.18
CA LYS A 458 -18.41 6.38 -0.06
C LYS A 458 -19.83 5.90 -0.39
N ASN A 459 -20.19 5.79 -1.66
CA ASN A 459 -21.50 5.31 -2.09
C ASN A 459 -21.63 3.78 -2.01
N GLN A 460 -20.53 3.05 -1.87
CA GLN A 460 -20.51 1.60 -1.64
C GLN A 460 -21.36 1.22 -0.43
N TYR A 461 -21.32 1.98 0.67
CA TYR A 461 -22.13 1.71 1.85
C TYR A 461 -23.63 1.55 1.53
N LYS A 462 -24.21 2.51 0.80
CA LYS A 462 -25.64 2.48 0.45
C LYS A 462 -25.95 1.32 -0.50
N LEU A 463 -25.14 1.17 -1.53
CA LEU A 463 -25.34 0.18 -2.58
C LEU A 463 -25.24 -1.25 -2.02
N VAL A 464 -24.19 -1.55 -1.25
CA VAL A 464 -23.98 -2.88 -0.67
C VAL A 464 -25.09 -3.23 0.32
N ASN A 465 -25.51 -2.29 1.17
CA ASN A 465 -26.62 -2.54 2.08
C ASN A 465 -27.93 -2.84 1.33
N GLN A 466 -28.21 -2.16 0.22
CA GLN A 466 -29.37 -2.48 -0.63
C GLN A 466 -29.23 -3.83 -1.32
N TYR A 467 -28.05 -4.18 -1.83
CA TYR A 467 -27.79 -5.50 -2.40
C TYR A 467 -28.02 -6.63 -1.39
N VAL A 468 -27.46 -6.52 -0.18
CA VAL A 468 -27.64 -7.49 0.91
C VAL A 468 -29.10 -7.59 1.32
N GLU A 469 -29.81 -6.47 1.41
CA GLU A 469 -31.23 -6.43 1.74
C GLU A 469 -32.10 -7.11 0.68
N VAL A 470 -31.90 -6.80 -0.61
CA VAL A 470 -32.67 -7.43 -1.70
C VAL A 470 -32.36 -8.92 -1.79
N ALA A 471 -31.11 -9.33 -1.53
CA ALA A 471 -30.75 -10.75 -1.45
C ALA A 471 -31.53 -11.45 -0.32
N ALA A 472 -31.62 -10.83 0.87
CA ALA A 472 -32.41 -11.37 1.97
C ALA A 472 -33.90 -11.49 1.60
N LYS A 473 -34.50 -10.46 0.99
CA LYS A 473 -35.91 -10.46 0.55
C LYS A 473 -36.23 -11.50 -0.54
N ASN A 474 -35.22 -11.98 -1.26
CA ASN A 474 -35.35 -13.01 -2.28
C ASN A 474 -34.94 -14.42 -1.81
N ASP A 475 -34.67 -14.61 -0.51
CA ASP A 475 -34.11 -15.86 0.03
C ASP A 475 -32.76 -16.26 -0.63
N ASP A 476 -32.04 -15.32 -1.25
CA ASP A 476 -30.71 -15.56 -1.82
C ASP A 476 -29.64 -15.51 -0.73
N ARG A 477 -29.53 -16.60 0.03
CA ARG A 477 -28.55 -16.74 1.12
C ARG A 477 -27.10 -16.60 0.63
N ARG A 478 -26.82 -16.99 -0.62
CA ARG A 478 -25.46 -16.92 -1.18
C ARG A 478 -25.08 -15.48 -1.47
N GLY A 479 -25.94 -14.72 -2.16
CA GLY A 479 -25.72 -13.30 -2.42
C GLY A 479 -25.65 -12.49 -1.12
N PHE A 480 -26.52 -12.81 -0.16
CA PHE A 480 -26.51 -12.20 1.17
C PHE A 480 -25.15 -12.34 1.88
N LYS A 481 -24.65 -13.58 2.02
CA LYS A 481 -23.35 -13.82 2.68
C LYS A 481 -22.19 -13.17 1.93
N LYS A 482 -22.20 -13.26 0.58
CA LYS A 482 -21.17 -12.65 -0.26
C LYS A 482 -21.09 -11.13 -0.05
N GLY A 483 -22.24 -10.45 -0.01
CA GLY A 483 -22.29 -9.00 0.18
C GLY A 483 -21.77 -8.57 1.56
N ILE A 484 -22.12 -9.33 2.62
CA ILE A 484 -21.63 -9.06 3.98
C ILE A 484 -20.12 -9.27 4.09
N GLU A 485 -19.64 -10.40 3.58
CA GLU A 485 -18.22 -10.75 3.62
C GLU A 485 -17.36 -9.70 2.89
N TRP A 486 -17.79 -9.27 1.71
CA TRP A 486 -17.10 -8.21 0.97
C TRP A 486 -17.15 -6.87 1.69
N ALA A 487 -18.29 -6.52 2.32
CA ALA A 487 -18.41 -5.30 3.09
C ALA A 487 -17.44 -5.27 4.27
N GLN A 488 -17.37 -6.36 5.04
CA GLN A 488 -16.45 -6.48 6.16
C GLN A 488 -14.98 -6.46 5.71
N TYR A 489 -14.69 -7.05 4.55
CA TYR A 489 -13.36 -7.03 3.96
C TYR A 489 -12.84 -5.60 3.70
N LEU A 490 -13.72 -4.67 3.33
CA LEU A 490 -13.41 -3.24 3.16
C LEU A 490 -13.78 -2.36 4.36
N ASP A 491 -14.11 -2.97 5.51
CA ASP A 491 -14.57 -2.26 6.71
C ASP A 491 -15.75 -1.31 6.41
N ILE A 492 -16.76 -1.84 5.71
CA ILE A 492 -18.04 -1.22 5.41
C ILE A 492 -19.11 -1.85 6.29
N LYS A 493 -19.75 -1.03 7.12
CA LYS A 493 -20.78 -1.51 8.06
C LYS A 493 -22.03 -2.01 7.32
N ILE A 494 -22.56 -3.14 7.77
CA ILE A 494 -23.85 -3.68 7.34
C ILE A 494 -24.93 -3.35 8.38
N ARG A 495 -26.11 -2.93 7.95
CA ARG A 495 -27.26 -2.67 8.85
C ARG A 495 -27.60 -3.92 9.65
N TRP A 496 -27.97 -3.72 10.92
CA TRP A 496 -28.27 -4.77 11.90
C TRP A 496 -27.09 -5.66 12.32
N LEU A 497 -25.98 -5.70 11.57
CA LEU A 497 -24.73 -6.35 11.98
C LEU A 497 -23.77 -5.36 12.64
N ARG A 498 -23.60 -4.17 12.05
CA ARG A 498 -22.66 -3.13 12.50
C ARG A 498 -21.24 -3.69 12.70
N ASP A 499 -20.76 -3.67 13.94
CA ASP A 499 -19.41 -4.07 14.35
C ASP A 499 -19.39 -5.49 14.94
N ASP A 500 -20.51 -6.23 14.86
CA ASP A 500 -20.61 -7.61 15.33
C ASP A 500 -19.92 -8.61 14.39
N GLU A 501 -19.27 -9.62 14.99
CA GLU A 501 -18.75 -10.78 14.25
C GLU A 501 -19.89 -11.54 13.54
N PRO A 502 -19.73 -11.94 12.26
CA PRO A 502 -20.78 -12.55 11.44
C PRO A 502 -20.98 -14.05 11.76
N THR A 503 -21.38 -14.39 12.99
CA THR A 503 -21.75 -15.76 13.35
C THR A 503 -23.02 -16.19 12.62
N GLU A 504 -23.24 -17.50 12.37
CA GLU A 504 -24.46 -17.95 11.66
C GLU A 504 -25.75 -17.47 12.35
N GLU A 505 -25.80 -17.49 13.68
CA GLU A 505 -26.94 -16.99 14.47
C GLU A 505 -27.21 -15.50 14.19
N LYS A 506 -26.15 -14.67 14.19
CA LYS A 506 -26.27 -13.25 13.88
C LYS A 506 -26.65 -13.02 12.42
N LEU A 507 -26.08 -13.79 11.49
CA LEU A 507 -26.43 -13.72 10.07
C LEU A 507 -27.88 -14.14 9.82
N ASP A 508 -28.43 -15.07 10.60
CA ASP A 508 -29.84 -15.45 10.54
C ASP A 508 -30.75 -14.33 11.06
N TYR A 509 -30.39 -13.73 12.20
CA TYR A 509 -31.06 -12.55 12.74
C TYR A 509 -31.07 -11.38 11.74
N VAL A 510 -29.92 -11.02 11.19
CA VAL A 510 -29.77 -9.92 10.22
C VAL A 510 -30.59 -10.21 8.96
N CYS A 511 -30.54 -11.44 8.44
CA CYS A 511 -31.33 -11.86 7.29
C CYS A 511 -32.83 -11.73 7.56
N TYR A 512 -33.30 -12.18 8.73
CA TYR A 512 -34.69 -12.02 9.15
C TYR A 512 -35.10 -10.55 9.25
N MET A 513 -34.29 -9.70 9.90
CA MET A 513 -34.57 -8.27 10.03
C MET A 513 -34.64 -7.55 8.69
N LEU A 514 -33.75 -7.86 7.74
CA LEU A 514 -33.75 -7.26 6.40
C LEU A 514 -34.92 -7.75 5.53
N LYS A 515 -35.43 -8.96 5.75
CA LYS A 515 -36.67 -9.42 5.09
C LYS A 515 -37.86 -8.55 5.48
N ILE A 516 -38.03 -8.27 6.77
CA ILE A 516 -39.24 -7.60 7.29
C ILE A 516 -39.16 -6.07 7.30
N SER A 517 -37.96 -5.49 7.34
CA SER A 517 -37.77 -4.03 7.37
C SER A 517 -38.08 -3.35 6.03
N ARG A 518 -38.48 -2.09 6.10
CA ARG A 518 -38.74 -1.20 4.95
C ARG A 518 -37.91 0.07 5.10
N TYR A 519 -37.22 0.49 4.04
CA TYR A 519 -36.33 1.65 4.06
C TYR A 519 -36.65 2.67 2.96
N ASP A 520 -37.95 2.94 2.75
CA ASP A 520 -38.45 3.78 1.66
C ASP A 520 -37.89 5.21 1.67
N HIS A 521 -37.52 5.74 2.84
CA HIS A 521 -37.03 7.11 3.04
C HIS A 521 -35.52 7.28 2.90
N GLN A 522 -34.77 6.18 2.73
CA GLN A 522 -33.31 6.21 2.58
C GLN A 522 -32.85 5.77 1.18
N MET A 523 -33.81 5.65 0.25
CA MET A 523 -33.60 5.13 -1.10
C MET A 523 -32.88 6.07 -2.06
#